data_AF-A0A8J1TSW9-F1
#
_entry.id   AF-A0A8J1TSW9-F1
#
_cell.length_a   1.000
_cell.length_b   1.000
_cell.length_c   1.000
_cell.angle_alpha   90.00
_cell.angle_beta   90.00
_cell.angle_gamma   90.00
#
_symmetry.space_group_name_H-M   'P 1'
#
loop_
_entity.id
_entity.type
_entity.pdbx_description
1 polymer ?
#
loop_
_entity_poly.entity_id
_entity_poly.type
_entity_poly.pdbx_seq_one_letter_code
_entity_poly.pdbx_strand_id
1 'polypeptide(L)'
;MAQAQKVKDPVNFVHQNAILCETIGKENKTQILYKNYSVNPFKKIHIITGKPNSSHDTEEGEEDTHFRKVIGRAHQEPVKKYSYPQTEAQEVGWITRPLIDSDRGDRRLHYYRQNSEITKYMDAAWRFKEQAENLN
;
A
#
# COMPACT_ATOMS: atom_id res chain seq x y z
N MET A 1 54.44 59.84 8.91
CA MET A 1 53.97 60.30 7.58
C MET A 1 52.81 59.41 7.17
N ALA A 2 51.57 59.93 7.29
CA ALA A 2 50.35 59.16 7.01
C ALA A 2 50.19 58.97 5.50
N GLN A 3 49.97 57.73 5.06
CA GLN A 3 49.77 57.40 3.64
C GLN A 3 48.43 57.97 3.16
N ALA A 4 48.46 58.76 2.08
CA ALA A 4 47.27 59.33 1.46
C ALA A 4 46.31 58.22 1.02
N GLN A 5 45.08 58.22 1.54
CA GLN A 5 44.03 57.31 1.12
C GLN A 5 43.66 57.62 -0.34
N LYS A 6 43.97 56.70 -1.26
CA LYS A 6 43.52 56.78 -2.66
C LYS A 6 41.99 56.75 -2.67
N VAL A 7 41.38 57.84 -3.13
CA VAL A 7 39.95 57.91 -3.41
C VAL A 7 39.64 56.87 -4.49
N LYS A 8 38.77 55.91 -4.18
CA LYS A 8 38.35 54.87 -5.13
C LYS A 8 37.34 55.48 -6.10
N ASP A 9 37.61 55.38 -7.39
CA ASP A 9 36.68 55.80 -8.43
C ASP A 9 35.33 55.07 -8.29
N PRO A 10 34.21 55.73 -8.65
CA PRO A 10 32.89 55.14 -8.54
C PRO A 10 32.79 53.90 -9.43
N VAL A 11 32.14 52.86 -8.90
CA VAL A 11 32.03 51.55 -9.55
C VAL A 11 31.23 51.67 -10.85
N ASN A 12 31.85 51.33 -11.98
CA ASN A 12 31.20 51.31 -13.29
C ASN A 12 30.44 49.99 -13.49
N PHE A 13 29.11 50.04 -13.37
CA PHE A 13 28.22 48.88 -13.51
C PHE A 13 28.28 48.23 -14.90
N VAL A 14 28.50 49.02 -15.96
CA VAL A 14 28.62 48.49 -17.33
C VAL A 14 29.87 47.61 -17.45
N HIS A 15 30.97 48.04 -16.85
CA HIS A 15 32.22 47.27 -16.84
C HIS A 15 32.11 46.00 -16.00
N GLN A 16 31.45 46.06 -14.84
CA GLN A 16 31.18 44.87 -14.02
C GLN A 16 30.33 43.82 -14.76
N ASN A 17 29.29 44.26 -15.46
CA ASN A 17 28.46 43.38 -16.27
C ASN A 17 29.27 42.74 -17.41
N ALA A 18 30.17 43.49 -18.06
CA ALA A 18 31.04 42.94 -19.09
C ALA A 18 31.96 41.83 -18.54
N ILE A 19 32.55 42.04 -17.36
CA ILE A 19 33.37 41.02 -16.66
C ILE A 19 32.53 39.80 -16.32
N LEU A 20 31.30 39.99 -15.84
CA LEU A 20 30.41 38.88 -15.47
C LEU A 20 30.04 38.04 -16.70
N CYS A 21 29.63 38.68 -17.80
CA CYS A 21 29.32 37.99 -19.05
C CYS A 21 30.52 37.21 -19.60
N GLU A 22 31.73 37.78 -19.53
CA GLU A 22 32.96 37.10 -19.93
C GLU A 22 33.24 35.88 -19.05
N THR A 23 33.05 36.02 -17.73
CA THR A 23 33.27 34.94 -16.75
C THR A 23 32.30 33.78 -17.00
N ILE A 24 31.00 34.07 -17.16
CA ILE A 24 29.97 33.08 -17.52
C ILE A 24 30.31 32.39 -18.84
N GLY A 25 30.78 33.14 -19.85
CA GLY A 25 31.20 32.57 -21.13
C GLY A 25 32.39 31.61 -21.00
N LYS A 26 33.38 31.96 -20.17
CA LYS A 26 34.55 31.12 -19.89
C LYS A 26 34.15 29.84 -19.13
N GLU A 27 33.28 29.96 -18.14
CA GLU A 27 32.76 28.83 -17.36
C GLU A 27 31.96 27.87 -18.24
N ASN A 28 31.03 28.38 -19.05
CA ASN A 28 30.22 27.55 -19.96
C ASN A 28 31.09 26.84 -21.02
N LYS A 29 32.19 27.46 -21.46
CA LYS A 29 33.11 26.85 -22.43
C LYS A 29 33.92 25.70 -21.83
N THR A 30 34.24 25.75 -20.54
CA THR A 30 35.02 24.71 -19.84
C THR A 30 34.15 23.68 -19.12
N GLN A 31 32.84 23.93 -19.00
CA GLN A 31 31.91 23.00 -18.38
C GLN A 31 31.73 21.73 -19.23
N ILE A 32 32.30 20.62 -18.77
CA ILE A 32 32.09 19.30 -19.36
C ILE A 32 30.84 18.69 -18.73
N LEU A 33 29.72 18.75 -19.45
CA LEU A 33 28.48 18.08 -19.06
C LEU A 33 28.43 16.67 -19.66
N TYR A 34 28.58 15.66 -18.82
CA TYR A 34 28.34 14.27 -19.22
C TYR A 34 26.84 14.03 -19.35
N LYS A 35 26.31 14.24 -20.56
CA LYS A 35 24.89 14.00 -20.88
C LYS A 35 24.53 12.52 -20.94
N ASN A 36 25.52 11.68 -21.26
CA ASN A 36 25.37 10.23 -21.35
C ASN A 36 25.87 9.59 -20.05
N TYR A 37 24.99 9.43 -19.08
CA TYR A 37 25.23 8.58 -17.92
C TYR A 37 24.51 7.26 -18.15
N SER A 38 25.27 6.16 -18.16
CA SER A 38 24.70 4.82 -18.10
C SER A 38 24.84 4.30 -16.68
N VAL A 39 23.76 3.79 -16.12
CA VAL A 39 23.83 2.97 -14.91
C VAL A 39 24.78 1.81 -15.17
N ASN A 40 25.72 1.55 -14.25
CA ASN A 40 26.62 0.41 -14.35
C ASN A 40 25.79 -0.89 -14.39
N PRO A 41 25.81 -1.66 -15.50
CA PRO A 41 24.98 -2.86 -15.65
C PRO A 41 25.35 -3.98 -14.67
N PHE A 42 26.56 -3.95 -14.09
CA PHE A 42 27.02 -4.93 -13.11
C PHE A 42 26.74 -4.52 -11.66
N LYS A 43 26.19 -3.32 -11.44
CA LYS A 43 25.83 -2.83 -10.11
C LYS A 43 24.31 -2.80 -9.97
N LYS A 44 23.79 -3.70 -9.13
CA LYS A 44 22.35 -3.80 -8.88
C LYS A 44 21.86 -2.50 -8.22
N ILE A 45 21.13 -1.67 -8.96
CA ILE A 45 20.39 -0.56 -8.37
C ILE A 45 19.16 -1.17 -7.68
N HIS A 46 19.08 -1.00 -6.37
CA HIS A 46 17.84 -1.26 -5.66
C HIS A 46 16.86 -0.14 -6.05
N ILE A 47 15.88 -0.49 -6.88
CA ILE A 47 14.72 0.38 -7.11
C ILE A 47 14.10 0.72 -5.76
N ILE A 48 14.17 2.01 -5.41
CA ILE A 48 13.47 2.52 -4.25
C ILE A 48 11.99 2.38 -4.58
N THR A 49 11.29 1.51 -3.86
CA THR A 49 9.84 1.38 -4.00
C THR A 49 9.21 2.73 -3.67
N GLY A 50 8.27 3.18 -4.49
CA GLY A 50 7.50 4.39 -4.23
C GLY A 50 6.88 4.38 -2.83
N LYS A 51 6.47 5.55 -2.35
CA LYS A 51 5.85 5.62 -1.01
C LYS A 51 4.56 4.78 -1.03
N PRO A 52 4.25 4.02 0.04
CA PRO A 52 3.12 3.08 0.06
C PRO A 52 1.76 3.68 -0.33
N ASN A 53 1.58 4.98 -0.12
CA ASN A 53 0.34 5.72 -0.38
C ASN A 53 0.52 6.80 -1.48
N SER A 54 1.58 6.73 -2.29
CA SER A 54 1.76 7.65 -3.41
C SER A 54 0.87 7.22 -4.56
N SER A 55 -0.22 7.95 -4.81
CA SER A 55 -1.13 7.68 -5.94
C SER A 55 -0.39 7.79 -7.27
N HIS A 56 0.44 8.82 -7.43
CA HIS A 56 1.21 9.09 -8.65
C HIS A 56 2.20 7.97 -9.01
N ASP A 57 2.78 7.28 -8.02
CA ASP A 57 3.73 6.18 -8.29
C ASP A 57 3.01 4.83 -8.55
N THR A 58 1.70 4.75 -8.27
CA THR A 58 0.93 3.50 -8.30
C THR A 58 -0.06 3.44 -9.47
N GLU A 59 -0.56 4.57 -9.95
CA GLU A 59 -1.62 4.63 -10.98
C GLU A 59 -1.13 4.42 -12.42
N GLU A 60 0.17 4.58 -12.72
CA GLU A 60 0.67 4.56 -14.10
C GLU A 60 1.10 3.16 -14.62
N GLY A 61 0.98 2.11 -13.82
CA GLY A 61 1.36 0.75 -14.22
C GLY A 61 0.20 -0.08 -14.76
N GLU A 62 0.38 -0.75 -15.90
CA GLU A 62 -0.51 -1.86 -16.29
C GLU A 62 -0.55 -2.91 -15.19
N GLU A 63 -1.74 -3.33 -14.76
CA GLU A 63 -1.89 -4.37 -13.73
C GLU A 63 -1.10 -5.62 -14.12
N ASP A 64 -0.17 -6.06 -13.26
CA ASP A 64 0.53 -7.31 -13.49
C ASP A 64 -0.46 -8.49 -13.45
N THR A 65 -0.77 -9.00 -14.62
CA THR A 65 -1.68 -10.14 -14.80
C THR A 65 -1.20 -11.39 -14.07
N HIS A 66 0.12 -11.54 -13.85
CA HIS A 66 0.68 -12.62 -13.07
C HIS A 66 0.32 -12.46 -11.59
N PHE A 67 0.60 -11.29 -11.01
CA PHE A 67 0.26 -10.98 -9.63
C PHE A 67 -1.24 -11.16 -9.36
N ARG A 68 -2.10 -10.64 -10.25
CA ARG A 68 -3.56 -10.82 -10.15
C ARG A 68 -3.98 -12.29 -10.15
N LYS A 69 -3.36 -13.13 -10.99
CA LYS A 69 -3.61 -14.59 -11.01
C LYS A 69 -3.13 -15.26 -9.73
N VAL A 70 -1.97 -14.86 -9.19
CA VAL A 70 -1.43 -15.40 -7.94
C VAL A 70 -2.36 -15.09 -6.76
N ILE A 71 -2.78 -13.83 -6.64
CA ILE A 71 -3.75 -13.40 -5.61
C ILE A 71 -5.08 -14.13 -5.79
N GLY A 72 -5.61 -14.19 -7.02
CA GLY A 72 -6.84 -14.92 -7.32
C GLY A 72 -6.75 -16.39 -6.92
N ARG A 73 -5.64 -17.07 -7.20
CA ARG A 73 -5.39 -18.46 -6.81
C ARG A 73 -5.20 -18.63 -5.29
N ALA A 74 -4.67 -17.63 -4.59
CA ALA A 74 -4.51 -17.66 -3.14
C ALA A 74 -5.86 -17.61 -2.41
N HIS A 75 -6.83 -16.86 -2.95
CA HIS A 75 -8.18 -16.74 -2.39
C HIS A 75 -9.14 -17.88 -2.77
N GLN A 76 -8.74 -18.79 -3.66
CA GLN A 76 -9.58 -19.95 -4.02
C GLN A 76 -9.70 -20.93 -2.85
N GLU A 77 -10.89 -21.50 -2.70
CA GLU A 77 -11.15 -22.59 -1.75
C GLU A 77 -10.22 -23.79 -2.03
N PRO A 78 -9.79 -24.53 -0.99
CA PRO A 78 -8.89 -25.67 -1.15
C PRO A 78 -9.37 -26.71 -2.17
N VAL A 79 -10.68 -27.01 -2.19
CA VAL A 79 -11.33 -27.96 -3.11
C VAL A 79 -11.27 -27.51 -4.57
N LYS A 80 -11.19 -26.20 -4.83
CA LYS A 80 -11.02 -25.65 -6.18
C LYS A 80 -9.55 -25.63 -6.61
N LYS A 81 -8.62 -25.61 -5.64
CA LYS A 81 -7.18 -25.50 -5.87
C LYS A 81 -6.48 -26.85 -6.02
N TYR A 82 -6.96 -27.87 -5.30
CA TYR A 82 -6.37 -29.21 -5.29
C TYR A 82 -7.46 -30.27 -5.48
N SER A 83 -7.12 -31.39 -6.10
CA SER A 83 -8.04 -32.52 -6.27
C SER A 83 -8.25 -33.31 -4.97
N TYR A 84 -7.24 -33.35 -4.11
CA TYR A 84 -7.22 -34.10 -2.86
C TYR A 84 -6.68 -33.22 -1.72
N PRO A 85 -7.10 -33.48 -0.46
CA PRO A 85 -6.56 -32.76 0.69
C PRO A 85 -5.05 -32.97 0.76
N GLN A 86 -4.33 -31.88 1.05
CA GLN A 86 -2.86 -31.91 1.11
C GLN A 86 -2.34 -32.16 2.53
N THR A 87 -3.19 -31.96 3.54
CA THR A 87 -2.87 -32.15 4.96
C THR A 87 -4.05 -32.83 5.66
N GLU A 88 -3.76 -33.54 6.76
CA GLU A 88 -4.78 -34.22 7.57
C GLU A 88 -5.88 -33.25 8.06
N ALA A 89 -5.48 -32.02 8.44
CA ALA A 89 -6.42 -30.99 8.85
C ALA A 89 -7.38 -30.56 7.72
N GLN A 90 -6.96 -30.69 6.45
CA GLN A 90 -7.84 -30.41 5.30
C GLN A 90 -8.80 -31.55 5.00
N GLU A 91 -8.54 -32.78 5.46
CA GLU A 91 -9.47 -33.90 5.29
C GLU A 91 -10.81 -33.60 5.97
N VAL A 92 -10.73 -32.98 7.16
CA VAL A 92 -11.90 -32.53 7.90
C VAL A 92 -12.55 -31.35 7.16
N GLY A 93 -13.72 -31.61 6.59
CA GLY A 93 -14.45 -30.60 5.82
C GLY A 93 -13.97 -30.43 4.38
N TRP A 94 -13.19 -31.38 3.84
CA TRP A 94 -12.87 -31.37 2.39
C TRP A 94 -14.12 -31.48 1.53
N ILE A 95 -15.07 -32.33 1.95
CA ILE A 95 -16.37 -32.51 1.30
C ILE A 95 -17.42 -31.84 2.20
N THR A 96 -17.68 -30.56 1.96
CA THR A 96 -18.68 -29.78 2.73
C THR A 96 -20.10 -29.96 2.22
N ARG A 97 -20.28 -30.50 1.02
CA ARG A 97 -21.60 -30.72 0.44
C ARG A 97 -22.28 -31.86 1.18
N PRO A 98 -23.48 -31.64 1.76
CA PRO A 98 -24.20 -32.69 2.45
C PRO A 98 -24.59 -33.79 1.45
N LEU A 99 -24.62 -35.04 1.91
CA LEU A 99 -25.05 -36.19 1.10
C LEU A 99 -26.53 -36.12 0.70
N ILE A 100 -27.34 -35.42 1.51
CA ILE A 100 -28.76 -35.20 1.29
C ILE A 100 -28.98 -33.70 1.27
N ASP A 101 -29.58 -33.19 0.20
CA ASP A 101 -29.99 -31.79 0.13
C ASP A 101 -31.01 -31.50 1.23
N SER A 102 -30.60 -30.68 2.18
CA SER A 102 -31.39 -30.35 3.35
C SER A 102 -32.27 -29.16 3.03
N ASP A 103 -33.55 -29.38 2.73
CA ASP A 103 -34.52 -28.29 2.59
C ASP A 103 -34.82 -27.67 3.96
N ARG A 104 -34.28 -26.47 4.21
CA ARG A 104 -34.53 -25.71 5.44
C ARG A 104 -35.91 -25.01 5.44
N GLY A 105 -36.60 -25.00 4.31
CA GLY A 105 -37.97 -24.49 4.18
C GLY A 105 -39.03 -25.50 4.62
N ASP A 106 -38.71 -26.80 4.64
CA ASP A 106 -39.65 -27.83 5.06
C ASP A 106 -39.88 -27.80 6.57
N ARG A 107 -41.02 -27.24 6.99
CA ARG A 107 -41.46 -27.16 8.38
C ARG A 107 -41.73 -28.53 9.03
N ARG A 108 -41.79 -29.62 8.24
CA ARG A 108 -41.95 -30.99 8.76
C ARG A 108 -40.65 -31.59 9.28
N LEU A 109 -39.51 -31.12 8.78
CA LEU A 109 -38.19 -31.65 9.10
C LEU A 109 -37.30 -30.60 9.79
N HIS A 110 -37.58 -29.31 9.58
CA HIS A 110 -36.76 -28.20 10.07
C HIS A 110 -37.40 -27.48 11.27
N TYR A 111 -37.07 -27.94 12.49
CA TYR A 111 -37.52 -27.36 13.76
C TYR A 111 -36.41 -26.61 14.50
N TYR A 112 -35.95 -25.50 13.93
CA TYR A 112 -34.97 -24.65 14.62
C TYR A 112 -35.63 -23.93 15.80
N ARG A 113 -34.87 -23.75 16.89
CA ARG A 113 -35.31 -22.94 18.01
C ARG A 113 -35.42 -21.49 17.56
N GLN A 114 -36.54 -20.86 17.84
CA GLN A 114 -36.77 -19.44 17.58
C GLN A 114 -36.97 -18.68 18.88
N ASN A 115 -36.36 -17.50 18.96
CA ASN A 115 -36.56 -16.62 20.10
C ASN A 115 -37.86 -15.84 19.88
N SER A 116 -38.81 -16.00 20.81
CA SER A 116 -40.00 -15.16 20.87
C SER A 116 -39.67 -13.78 21.42
N GLU A 117 -40.59 -12.82 21.26
CA GLU A 117 -40.46 -11.48 21.85
C GLU A 117 -40.29 -11.55 23.38
N ILE A 118 -41.01 -12.47 24.03
CA ILE A 118 -40.90 -12.71 25.48
C ILE A 118 -39.51 -13.20 25.84
N THR A 119 -38.98 -14.17 25.09
CA THR A 119 -37.63 -14.71 25.33
C THR A 119 -36.56 -13.63 25.16
N LYS A 120 -36.68 -12.79 24.12
CA LYS A 120 -35.76 -11.67 23.88
C LYS A 120 -35.84 -10.61 25.00
N TYR A 121 -37.06 -10.30 25.46
CA TYR A 121 -37.25 -9.36 26.56
C TYR A 121 -36.63 -9.88 27.85
N MET A 122 -36.88 -11.15 28.19
CA MET A 122 -36.30 -11.75 29.40
C MET A 122 -34.78 -11.84 29.33
N ASP A 123 -34.20 -12.18 28.17
CA ASP A 123 -32.75 -12.16 27.95
C ASP A 123 -32.16 -10.75 28.21
N ALA A 124 -32.82 -9.70 27.74
CA ALA A 124 -32.40 -8.33 27.96
C ALA A 124 -32.52 -7.93 29.44
N ALA A 125 -33.65 -8.25 30.08
CA ALA A 125 -33.88 -7.98 31.49
C ALA A 125 -32.85 -8.67 32.39
N TRP A 126 -32.50 -9.93 32.09
CA TRP A 126 -31.46 -10.67 32.79
C TRP A 126 -30.08 -10.02 32.62
N ARG A 127 -29.71 -9.61 31.40
CA ARG A 127 -28.45 -8.89 31.17
C ARG A 127 -28.35 -7.59 31.96
N PHE A 128 -29.42 -6.80 32.02
CA PHE A 128 -29.43 -5.57 32.81
C PHE A 128 -29.30 -5.86 34.32
N LYS A 129 -29.96 -6.92 34.80
CA LYS A 129 -29.84 -7.34 36.19
C LYS A 129 -28.41 -7.76 36.55
N GLU A 130 -27.77 -8.59 35.74
CA GLU A 130 -26.38 -9.02 35.95
C GLU A 130 -25.40 -7.84 35.91
N GLN A 131 -25.60 -6.88 35.01
CA GLN A 131 -24.78 -5.67 34.97
C GLN A 131 -24.93 -4.82 36.23
N ALA A 132 -26.15 -4.69 36.75
CA ALA A 132 -26.41 -3.95 37.99
C ALA A 132 -25.84 -4.66 39.22
N GLU A 133 -25.89 -6.00 39.28
CA GLU A 133 -25.30 -6.80 40.37
C GLU A 133 -23.76 -6.79 40.34
N ASN A 134 -23.13 -6.81 39.15
CA ASN A 134 -21.67 -6.77 39.01
C ASN A 134 -21.05 -5.38 39.26
N LEU A 135 -21.85 -4.32 39.32
CA LEU A 135 -21.39 -2.95 39.56
C LEU A 135 -21.45 -2.53 41.04
N ASN A 136 -22.10 -3.34 41.88
CA ASN A 136 -22.18 -3.17 43.33
C ASN A 136 -21.18 -4.07 44.05
#